data_AF-A0A1G7V4H9-F1
#
_entry.id   AF-A0A1G7V4H9-F1
#
_cell.length_a   1.000
_cell.length_b   1.000
_cell.length_c   1.000
_cell.angle_alpha   90.00
_cell.angle_beta   90.00
_cell.angle_gamma   90.00
#
_symmetry.space_group_name_H-M   'P 1'
#
loop_
_entity.id
_entity.type
_entity.pdbx_description
1 polymer ?
#
loop_
_entity_poly.entity_id
_entity_poly.type
_entity_poly.pdbx_seq_one_letter_code
_entity_poly.pdbx_strand_id
1 'polypeptide(L)'
;MPDIVYLILMCLVLVFVNLHEIYLFKKGKYWPYLCGRKGIRDKIYGVVSVIVIIGCLNNLAINAMVTIILIMLVLASAMSSSILNFLSYLKVKDRKIIYQTLVFDIAVIALVVFMQSTLA
;
A
#
# COMPACT_ATOMS: atom_id res chain seq x y z
N MET A 1 -19.58 6.50 -11.85
CA MET A 1 -19.82 6.40 -10.38
C MET A 1 -19.31 5.12 -9.72
N PRO A 2 -19.19 3.93 -10.37
CA PRO A 2 -18.60 2.75 -9.71
C PRO A 2 -17.06 2.81 -9.59
N ASP A 3 -16.36 3.51 -10.50
CA ASP A 3 -14.88 3.57 -10.51
C ASP A 3 -14.28 4.21 -9.25
N ILE A 4 -14.96 5.21 -8.68
CA ILE A 4 -14.55 5.88 -7.43
C ILE A 4 -14.55 4.88 -6.28
N VAL A 5 -15.57 4.02 -6.21
CA VAL A 5 -15.70 3.03 -5.13
C VAL A 5 -14.56 2.02 -5.21
N TYR A 6 -14.24 1.52 -6.40
CA TYR A 6 -13.13 0.59 -6.59
C TYR A 6 -11.76 1.24 -6.31
N LEU A 7 -11.60 2.52 -6.66
CA LEU A 7 -10.37 3.26 -6.37
C LEU A 7 -10.17 3.49 -4.86
N ILE A 8 -11.23 3.88 -4.14
CA ILE A 8 -11.21 4.02 -2.68
C ILE A 8 -10.91 2.67 -2.02
N LEU A 9 -11.53 1.59 -2.50
CA LEU A 9 -11.30 0.24 -1.98
C LEU A 9 -9.84 -0.18 -2.17
N MET A 10 -9.27 0.09 -3.34
CA MET A 10 -7.83 -0.11 -3.63
C MET A 10 -6.93 0.66 -2.67
N CYS A 11 -7.19 1.96 -2.46
CA CYS A 11 -6.43 2.78 -1.53
C CYS A 11 -6.49 2.23 -0.10
N LEU A 12 -7.68 1.83 0.37
CA LEU A 12 -7.85 1.25 1.70
C LEU A 12 -7.06 -0.06 1.87
N VAL A 13 -7.09 -0.93 0.87
CA VAL A 13 -6.33 -2.19 0.89
C VAL A 13 -4.82 -1.92 0.92
N LEU A 14 -4.33 -0.96 0.13
CA LEU A 14 -2.91 -0.59 0.12
C LEU A 14 -2.45 -0.01 1.47
N VAL A 15 -3.23 0.89 2.07
CA VAL A 15 -2.94 1.41 3.43
C VAL A 15 -2.90 0.27 4.42
N PHE A 16 -3.87 -0.63 4.36
CA PHE A 16 -3.92 -1.76 5.27
C PHE A 16 -2.70 -2.66 5.13
N VAL A 17 -2.24 -2.92 3.90
CA VAL A 17 -1.01 -3.67 3.64
C VAL A 17 0.22 -2.95 4.22
N ASN A 18 0.39 -1.65 3.95
CA ASN A 18 1.53 -0.89 4.46
C ASN A 18 1.53 -0.79 5.99
N LEU A 19 0.37 -0.56 6.61
CA LEU A 19 0.21 -0.58 8.07
C LEU A 19 0.56 -1.94 8.66
N HIS A 20 0.16 -3.03 7.99
CA HIS A 20 0.48 -4.38 8.42
C HIS A 20 1.99 -4.65 8.34
N GLU A 21 2.66 -4.20 7.27
CA GLU A 21 4.12 -4.31 7.14
C GLU A 21 4.85 -3.52 8.23
N ILE A 22 4.41 -2.28 8.49
CA ILE A 22 4.92 -1.46 9.60
C ILE A 22 4.69 -2.14 10.96
N TYR A 23 3.53 -2.75 11.18
CA TYR A 23 3.21 -3.46 12.40
C TYR A 23 4.13 -4.66 12.63
N LEU A 24 4.35 -5.47 11.58
CA LEU A 24 5.30 -6.57 11.60
C LEU A 24 6.73 -6.06 11.89
N PHE A 25 7.10 -4.92 11.31
CA PHE A 25 8.41 -4.28 11.52
C PHE A 25 8.60 -3.88 12.97
N LYS A 26 7.60 -3.22 13.57
CA LYS A 26 7.62 -2.83 14.98
C LYS A 26 7.76 -4.05 15.91
N LYS A 27 7.11 -5.17 15.58
CA LYS A 27 7.21 -6.43 16.34
C LYS A 27 8.50 -7.21 16.09
N GLY A 28 9.38 -6.76 15.20
CA GLY A 28 10.58 -7.50 14.81
C GLY A 28 10.26 -8.81 14.07
N LYS A 29 9.04 -8.92 13.53
CA LYS A 29 8.56 -10.05 12.73
C LYS A 29 8.44 -9.66 11.25
N TYR A 30 9.04 -8.53 10.85
CA TYR A 30 9.13 -8.14 9.46
C TYR A 30 10.16 -9.01 8.77
N TRP A 31 9.69 -9.72 7.76
CA TRP A 31 10.54 -10.47 6.87
C TRP A 31 10.56 -9.69 5.57
N PRO A 32 11.72 -9.13 5.18
CA PRO A 32 11.83 -8.63 3.83
C PRO A 32 11.56 -9.81 2.89
N TYR A 33 10.87 -9.55 1.78
CA TYR A 33 10.39 -10.53 0.81
C TYR A 33 9.09 -11.27 1.23
N LEU A 34 8.07 -11.14 0.37
CA LEU A 34 6.74 -11.79 0.49
C LEU A 34 6.80 -13.30 0.79
N CYS A 35 7.88 -13.99 0.42
CA CYS A 35 8.11 -15.42 0.64
C CYS A 35 8.65 -15.80 2.04
N GLY A 36 9.04 -14.84 2.88
CA GLY A 36 9.58 -15.11 4.23
C GLY A 36 8.53 -15.19 5.36
N ARG A 37 7.25 -14.97 5.05
CA ARG A 37 6.17 -14.89 6.05
C ARG A 37 5.93 -16.24 6.75
N LYS A 38 6.26 -16.33 8.04
CA LYS A 38 6.12 -17.54 8.87
C LYS A 38 4.71 -17.78 9.46
N GLY A 39 3.64 -17.33 8.81
CA GLY A 39 2.28 -17.51 9.30
C GLY A 39 1.26 -17.77 8.18
N ILE A 40 0.44 -18.82 8.33
CA ILE A 40 -0.68 -19.14 7.41
C ILE A 40 -1.60 -17.92 7.29
N ARG A 41 -1.84 -17.21 8.40
CA ARG A 41 -2.64 -15.99 8.44
C ARG A 41 -2.09 -14.89 7.52
N ASP A 42 -0.78 -14.66 7.57
CA ASP A 42 -0.11 -13.61 6.78
C ASP A 42 -0.03 -13.96 5.29
N LYS A 43 -0.04 -15.27 4.98
CA LYS A 43 -0.13 -15.80 3.61
C LYS A 43 -1.54 -15.63 3.04
N ILE A 44 -2.57 -15.93 3.84
CA ILE A 44 -3.97 -15.68 3.47
C ILE A 44 -4.20 -14.18 3.25
N TYR A 45 -3.72 -13.31 4.15
CA TYR A 45 -3.85 -11.86 3.97
C TYR A 45 -3.23 -11.38 2.66
N GLY A 46 -2.03 -11.86 2.31
CA GLY A 46 -1.38 -11.51 1.05
C GLY A 46 -2.16 -11.97 -0.18
N VAL A 47 -2.70 -13.19 -0.16
CA VAL A 47 -3.50 -13.72 -1.27
C VAL A 47 -4.82 -12.96 -1.40
N VAL A 48 -5.51 -12.68 -0.28
CA VAL A 48 -6.77 -11.92 -0.28
C VAL A 48 -6.56 -10.50 -0.81
N SER A 49 -5.51 -9.80 -0.37
CA SER A 49 -5.22 -8.45 -0.86
C SER A 49 -4.92 -8.44 -2.37
N VAL A 50 -4.21 -9.46 -2.88
CA VAL A 50 -3.95 -9.61 -4.33
C VAL A 50 -5.26 -9.85 -5.10
N ILE A 51 -6.13 -10.74 -4.62
CA ILE A 51 -7.43 -11.00 -5.27
C ILE A 51 -8.28 -9.74 -5.33
N VAL A 52 -8.33 -8.96 -4.24
CA VAL A 52 -9.11 -7.72 -4.20
C VAL A 52 -8.54 -6.67 -5.15
N ILE A 53 -7.20 -6.53 -5.23
CA ILE A 53 -6.54 -5.62 -6.17
C ILE A 53 -6.87 -6.01 -7.62
N ILE A 54 -6.76 -7.29 -7.96
CA ILE A 54 -7.08 -7.79 -9.32
C ILE A 54 -8.58 -7.56 -9.63
N GLY A 55 -9.46 -7.84 -8.67
CA GLY A 55 -10.90 -7.60 -8.82
C GLY A 55 -11.24 -6.12 -9.03
N CYS A 56 -10.51 -5.20 -8.40
CA CYS A 56 -10.66 -3.77 -8.63
C CYS A 56 -10.14 -3.37 -10.02
N LEU A 57 -8.95 -3.84 -10.43
CA LEU A 57 -8.37 -3.53 -11.74
C LEU A 57 -9.27 -3.94 -12.90
N ASN A 58 -9.92 -5.11 -12.80
CA ASN A 58 -10.80 -5.61 -13.86
C ASN A 58 -12.10 -4.80 -14.01
N ASN A 59 -12.50 -4.05 -12.97
CA ASN A 59 -13.74 -3.26 -12.96
C ASN A 59 -13.51 -1.76 -13.14
N LEU A 60 -12.26 -1.30 -13.20
CA LEU A 60 -11.95 0.11 -13.46
C LEU A 60 -11.92 0.40 -14.96
N ALA A 61 -12.67 1.42 -15.39
CA ALA A 61 -12.49 1.99 -16.71
C ALA A 61 -11.09 2.64 -16.81
N ILE A 62 -10.23 2.08 -17.66
CA ILE A 62 -8.84 2.55 -17.82
C ILE A 62 -8.85 3.88 -18.58
N ASN A 63 -8.67 4.97 -17.85
CA ASN A 63 -8.40 6.30 -18.38
C ASN A 63 -6.99 6.75 -17.98
N ALA A 64 -6.37 7.65 -18.76
CA ALA A 64 -5.02 8.14 -18.53
C ALA A 64 -4.78 8.66 -17.09
N MET A 65 -5.78 9.32 -16.49
CA MET A 65 -5.74 9.78 -15.10
C MET A 65 -5.72 8.62 -14.08
N VAL A 66 -6.54 7.60 -14.30
CA VAL A 66 -6.62 6.41 -13.43
C VAL A 66 -5.30 5.64 -13.44
N THR A 67 -4.67 5.52 -14.61
CA THR A 67 -3.35 4.88 -14.74
C THR A 67 -2.27 5.67 -14.03
N ILE A 68 -2.26 7.00 -14.11
CA ILE A 68 -1.31 7.85 -13.37
C ILE A 68 -1.48 7.67 -11.85
N ILE A 69 -2.73 7.64 -11.38
CA ILE A 69 -3.06 7.40 -9.97
C ILE A 69 -2.55 6.03 -9.51
N LEU A 70 -2.79 4.98 -10.29
CA LEU A 70 -2.30 3.63 -10.00
C LEU A 70 -0.77 3.57 -9.94
N ILE A 71 -0.08 4.23 -10.87
CA ILE A 71 1.40 4.28 -10.89
C ILE A 71 1.93 4.98 -9.62
N MET A 72 1.32 6.10 -9.22
CA MET A 72 1.69 6.83 -8.01
C MET A 72 1.50 5.98 -6.75
N LEU A 73 0.39 5.23 -6.66
CA LEU A 73 0.12 4.33 -5.54
C LEU A 73 1.12 3.18 -5.47
N VAL A 74 1.44 2.55 -6.62
CA VAL A 74 2.42 1.46 -6.68
C VAL A 74 3.80 1.98 -6.29
N LEU A 75 4.23 3.13 -6.80
CA LEU A 75 5.51 3.74 -6.44
C LEU A 75 5.61 4.06 -4.94
N ALA A 76 4.55 4.63 -4.35
CA ALA A 76 4.51 4.91 -2.91
C ALA A 76 4.65 3.62 -2.08
N SER A 77 3.90 2.57 -2.42
CA SER A 77 4.01 1.27 -1.74
C SER A 77 5.40 0.62 -1.92
N ALA A 78 5.99 0.72 -3.11
CA ALA A 78 7.32 0.18 -3.36
C ALA A 78 8.40 0.93 -2.56
N MET A 79 8.28 2.25 -2.44
CA MET A 79 9.17 3.06 -1.61
C MET A 79 9.02 2.69 -0.12
N SER A 80 7.79 2.54 0.38
CA SER A 80 7.56 2.21 1.79
C SER A 80 8.13 0.83 2.14
N SER A 81 7.89 -0.20 1.32
CA SER A 81 8.51 -1.52 1.52
C SER A 81 10.04 -1.50 1.38
N SER A 82 10.59 -0.67 0.48
CA SER A 82 12.05 -0.49 0.32
C SER A 82 12.69 0.14 1.56
N ILE A 83 12.06 1.17 2.13
CA ILE A 83 12.51 1.81 3.37
C ILE A 83 12.45 0.81 4.53
N LEU A 84 11.34 0.08 4.68
CA LEU A 84 11.21 -0.96 5.71
C LEU A 84 12.25 -2.07 5.55
N ASN A 85 12.55 -2.46 4.31
CA ASN A 85 13.61 -3.44 4.01
C ASN A 85 15.00 -2.91 4.42
N PHE A 86 15.33 -1.68 4.03
CA PHE A 86 16.59 -1.03 4.41
C PHE A 86 16.75 -0.92 5.93
N LEU A 87 15.70 -0.47 6.64
CA LEU A 87 15.72 -0.38 8.10
C LEU A 87 15.84 -1.77 8.76
N SER A 88 15.22 -2.79 8.18
CA SER A 88 15.31 -4.16 8.66
C SER A 88 16.72 -4.72 8.49
N TYR A 89 17.36 -4.44 7.35
CA TYR A 89 18.73 -4.84 7.08
C TYR A 89 19.72 -4.21 8.07
N LEU A 90 19.57 -2.92 8.35
CA LEU A 90 20.38 -2.21 9.34
C LEU A 90 20.02 -2.50 10.80
N LYS A 91 18.93 -3.26 11.06
CA LYS A 91 18.37 -3.51 12.40
C LYS A 91 18.02 -2.24 13.17
N VAL A 92 17.74 -1.13 12.47
CA VAL A 92 17.42 0.17 13.07
C VAL A 92 15.91 0.30 13.21
N LYS A 93 15.43 0.48 14.45
CA LYS A 93 14.01 0.70 14.76
C LYS A 93 13.69 2.20 14.91
N ASP A 94 14.03 3.00 13.92
CA ASP A 94 13.75 4.44 13.96
C ASP A 94 12.26 4.69 13.72
N ARG A 95 11.56 5.11 14.78
CA ARG A 95 10.13 5.41 14.73
C ARG A 95 9.83 6.63 13.85
N LYS A 96 10.76 7.58 13.71
CA LYS A 96 10.54 8.81 12.92
C LYS A 96 10.37 8.50 11.45
N ILE A 97 11.21 7.62 10.91
CA ILE A 97 11.17 7.20 9.50
C ILE A 97 9.87 6.43 9.21
N ILE A 98 9.45 5.57 10.12
CA ILE A 98 8.18 4.84 10.01
C ILE A 98 6.98 5.81 9.97
N TYR A 99 6.93 6.80 10.87
CA TYR A 99 5.87 7.81 10.87
C TYR A 99 5.90 8.66 9.60
N GLN A 100 7.08 9.06 9.11
CA GLN A 100 7.20 9.79 7.84
C GLN A 100 6.69 8.98 6.64
N THR A 101 6.96 7.67 6.63
CA THR A 101 6.50 6.78 5.55
C THR A 101 4.97 6.66 5.55
N LEU A 102 4.37 6.56 6.73
CA LEU A 102 2.92 6.49 6.91
C LEU A 102 2.23 7.82 6.56
N VAL A 103 2.84 8.95 6.93
CA VAL A 103 2.37 10.28 6.54
C VAL A 103 2.46 10.48 5.03
N PHE A 104 3.52 9.98 4.38
CA PHE A 104 3.65 10.02 2.93
C PHE A 104 2.55 9.21 2.24
N ASP A 105 2.27 7.99 2.71
CA ASP A 105 1.17 7.17 2.16
C ASP A 105 -0.19 7.86 2.31
N ILE A 106 -0.48 8.46 3.47
CA ILE A 106 -1.73 9.22 3.69
C ILE A 106 -1.79 10.45 2.77
N ALA A 107 -0.67 11.16 2.59
CA ALA A 107 -0.60 12.34 1.72
C ALA A 107 -0.84 11.96 0.25
N VAL A 108 -0.27 10.85 -0.23
CA VAL A 108 -0.51 10.33 -1.59
C VAL A 108 -1.98 10.00 -1.78
N ILE A 109 -2.63 9.38 -0.80
CA ILE A 109 -4.06 9.04 -0.88
C ILE A 109 -4.94 10.29 -0.84
N ALA A 110 -4.64 11.25 0.02
CA ALA A 110 -5.35 12.53 0.06
C ALA A 110 -5.23 13.27 -1.27
N LEU A 111 -4.05 13.24 -1.89
CA LEU A 111 -3.79 13.84 -3.20
C LEU A 111 -4.55 13.10 -4.32
N VAL A 112 -4.64 11.77 -4.26
CA VAL A 112 -5.45 10.96 -5.18
C VAL A 112 -6.95 11.28 -5.07
N VAL A 113 -7.48 11.33 -3.84
CA VAL A 113 -8.89 11.69 -3.60
C VAL A 113 -9.18 13.11 -4.06
N PHE A 114 -8.26 14.05 -3.80
CA PHE A 114 -8.41 15.44 -4.20
C PHE A 114 -8.41 15.61 -5.73
N MET A 115 -7.44 15.01 -6.44
CA MET A 115 -7.39 15.05 -7.91
C MET A 115 -8.62 14.44 -8.59
N GLN A 116 -9.24 13.44 -7.97
CA GLN A 116 -10.46 12.84 -8.50
C GLN A 116 -11.70 13.72 -8.22
N SER A 117 -11.74 14.40 -7.07
CA SER A 117 -12.87 15.28 -6.68
C SER A 117 -12.95 16.58 -7.47
N THR A 118 -11.83 17.07 -8.03
CA THR A 118 -11.79 18.29 -8.85
C THR A 118 -12.10 18.06 -10.33
N LEU A 119 -12.19 16.81 -10.77
CA LEU A 119 -12.51 16.42 -12.15
C LEU A 119 -13.94 15.87 -12.34
N ALA A 120 -14.70 15.70 -11.26
CA ALA A 120 -16.11 15.30 -11.28
C ALA A 120 -17.03 16.52 -11.45
#